data_AF-A0A3B9V6Z9-F1
#
_entry.id   AF-A0A3B9V6Z9-F1
#
_cell.length_a   1.000
_cell.length_b   1.000
_cell.length_c   1.000
_cell.angle_alpha   90.00
_cell.angle_beta   90.00
_cell.angle_gamma   90.00
#
_symmetry.space_group_name_H-M   'P 1'
#
loop_
_entity.id
_entity.type
_entity.pdbx_description
1 polymer ?
#
loop_
_entity_poly.entity_id
_entity_poly.type
_entity_poly.pdbx_seq_one_letter_code
_entity_poly.pdbx_strand_id
1 'polypeptide(L)'
;MGFWENVKEGLKKAAEEGWVIVKEGAKVAAEKTEKMAKIAKLRYQIYTLHREAEKRFAEIGGRVYDMANPPCENPFSDAEIKRVIEEIRQIEEKVQRLQEKLHGKG
;
A
#
# COMPACT_ATOMS: atom_id res chain seq x y z
N MET A 1 -5.02 -9.51 11.04
CA MET A 1 -3.66 -9.01 10.73
C MET A 1 -3.73 -7.50 10.70
N GLY A 2 -2.67 -6.80 11.15
CA GLY A 2 -2.62 -5.34 11.05
C GLY A 2 -2.45 -4.89 9.61
N PHE A 3 -2.73 -3.62 9.34
CA PHE A 3 -2.62 -3.08 7.99
C PHE A 3 -1.20 -3.19 7.42
N TRP A 4 -0.17 -3.02 8.26
CA TRP A 4 1.22 -3.18 7.85
C TRP A 4 1.55 -4.59 7.37
N GLU A 5 1.04 -5.64 8.04
CA GLU A 5 1.18 -7.01 7.57
C GLU A 5 0.53 -7.19 6.19
N ASN A 6 -0.67 -6.63 6.00
CA ASN A 6 -1.37 -6.69 4.72
C ASN A 6 -0.59 -5.98 3.60
N VAL A 7 0.03 -4.83 3.89
CA VAL A 7 0.90 -4.11 2.95
C VAL A 7 2.07 -5.00 2.53
N LYS A 8 2.82 -5.54 3.50
CA LYS A 8 3.96 -6.44 3.24
C LYS A 8 3.56 -7.66 2.42
N GLU A 9 2.48 -8.33 2.80
CA GLU A 9 1.99 -9.50 2.08
C GLU A 9 1.57 -9.16 0.65
N GLY A 10 0.86 -8.05 0.44
CA GLY A 10 0.45 -7.65 -0.90
C GLY A 10 1.63 -7.26 -1.80
N LEU A 11 2.66 -6.62 -1.25
CA LEU A 11 3.90 -6.31 -1.99
C LEU A 11 4.68 -7.59 -2.31
N LYS A 12 4.80 -8.51 -1.35
CA LYS A 12 5.44 -9.83 -1.54
C LYS A 12 4.73 -10.63 -2.63
N LYS A 13 3.40 -10.75 -2.56
CA LYS A 13 2.60 -11.42 -3.59
C LYS A 13 2.79 -10.78 -4.97
N ALA A 14 2.82 -9.46 -5.06
CA ALA A 14 3.04 -8.78 -6.33
C ALA A 14 4.43 -9.06 -6.93
N ALA A 15 5.44 -9.21 -6.08
CA ALA A 15 6.79 -9.62 -6.50
C ALA A 15 6.83 -11.10 -6.95
N GLU A 16 6.24 -12.01 -6.18
CA GLU A 16 6.13 -13.45 -6.51
C GLU A 16 5.34 -13.69 -7.81
N GLU A 17 4.23 -12.97 -8.00
CA GLU A 17 3.40 -13.06 -9.20
C GLU A 17 4.00 -12.25 -10.39
N GLY A 18 5.13 -11.55 -10.20
CA GLY A 18 5.84 -10.86 -11.28
C GLY A 18 5.18 -9.57 -11.81
N TRP A 19 4.10 -9.06 -11.18
CA TRP A 19 3.42 -7.83 -11.62
C TRP A 19 4.33 -6.60 -11.64
N VAL A 20 5.32 -6.56 -10.75
CA VAL A 20 6.30 -5.46 -10.68
C VAL A 20 7.14 -5.42 -11.97
N ILE A 21 7.55 -6.59 -12.46
CA ILE A 21 8.38 -6.75 -13.66
C ILE A 21 7.55 -6.49 -14.93
N VAL A 22 6.30 -6.95 -14.95
CA VAL A 22 5.35 -6.69 -16.06
C VAL A 22 5.13 -5.19 -16.25
N LYS A 23 5.12 -4.38 -15.18
CA LYS A 23 4.98 -2.92 -15.26
C LYS A 23 6.22 -2.23 -15.86
N GLU A 24 7.42 -2.69 -15.55
CA GLU A 24 8.68 -2.11 -16.06
C GLU A 24 9.03 -2.60 -17.47
N GLY A 25 8.59 -3.82 -17.86
CA GLY A 25 8.91 -4.40 -19.17
C GLY A 25 7.78 -4.44 -20.21
N ALA A 26 6.50 -4.37 -19.83
CA ALA A 26 5.43 -4.83 -20.71
C ALA A 26 4.11 -4.05 -20.58
N LYS A 27 3.92 -3.13 -21.52
CA LYS A 27 2.63 -2.82 -22.16
C LYS A 27 1.94 -4.07 -22.82
N VAL A 28 2.48 -5.27 -22.64
CA VAL A 28 2.34 -6.47 -23.48
C VAL A 28 1.83 -7.60 -22.57
N ALA A 29 0.53 -7.82 -22.38
CA ALA A 29 -0.30 -8.56 -23.31
C ALA A 29 -1.76 -8.36 -22.85
N ALA A 30 -2.45 -7.40 -23.47
CA ALA A 30 -3.85 -7.08 -23.19
C ALA A 30 -4.84 -8.15 -23.72
N GLU A 31 -4.45 -9.42 -23.81
CA GLU A 31 -5.16 -10.45 -24.59
C GLU A 31 -5.93 -11.48 -23.74
N LYS A 32 -6.36 -11.13 -22.53
CA LYS A 32 -7.33 -11.94 -21.81
C LYS A 32 -8.53 -11.09 -21.44
N THR A 33 -9.70 -11.58 -21.86
CA THR A 33 -11.10 -11.17 -21.62
C THR A 33 -11.33 -9.93 -20.73
N GLU A 34 -12.32 -9.10 -21.05
CA GLU A 34 -12.65 -7.86 -20.30
C GLU A 34 -12.67 -8.04 -18.76
N LYS A 35 -13.10 -9.21 -18.28
CA LYS A 35 -13.06 -9.59 -16.85
C LYS A 35 -11.63 -9.68 -16.29
N MET A 36 -10.72 -10.32 -17.01
CA MET A 36 -9.32 -10.43 -16.60
C MET A 36 -8.61 -9.06 -16.59
N ALA A 37 -8.90 -8.20 -17.57
CA ALA A 37 -8.39 -6.83 -17.60
C ALA A 37 -8.87 -6.01 -16.38
N LYS A 38 -10.15 -6.14 -16.00
CA LYS A 38 -10.70 -5.49 -14.79
C LYS A 38 -10.03 -5.97 -13.51
N ILE A 39 -9.83 -7.28 -13.36
CA ILE A 39 -9.14 -7.88 -12.21
C ILE A 39 -7.69 -7.41 -12.13
N ALA A 40 -6.97 -7.41 -13.24
CA ALA A 40 -5.59 -6.94 -13.33
C ALA A 40 -5.47 -5.46 -12.91
N LYS A 41 -6.39 -4.61 -13.40
CA LYS A 41 -6.46 -3.19 -13.01
C LYS A 41 -6.67 -3.01 -11.51
N LEU A 42 -7.61 -3.75 -10.90
CA LEU A 42 -7.87 -3.67 -9.46
C LEU A 42 -6.66 -4.12 -8.63
N ARG A 43 -6.05 -5.26 -8.98
CA ARG A 43 -4.83 -5.76 -8.31
C ARG A 43 -3.69 -4.74 -8.39
N TYR A 44 -3.51 -4.11 -9.54
CA TYR A 44 -2.50 -3.08 -9.75
C TYR A 44 -2.76 -1.82 -8.92
N GLN A 45 -4.02 -1.39 -8.79
CA GLN A 45 -4.38 -0.26 -7.93
C GLN A 45 -4.09 -0.57 -6.45
N ILE A 46 -4.43 -1.77 -5.98
CA ILE A 46 -4.13 -2.23 -4.61
C ILE A 46 -2.61 -2.23 -4.38
N TYR A 47 -1.84 -2.78 -5.32
CA TYR A 47 -0.36 -2.76 -5.24
C TYR A 47 0.20 -1.33 -5.11
N THR A 48 -0.32 -0.40 -5.91
CA THR A 48 0.13 1.00 -5.88
C THR A 48 -0.17 1.64 -4.52
N LEU A 49 -1.35 1.39 -3.96
CA LEU A 49 -1.73 1.86 -2.63
C LEU A 49 -0.86 1.23 -1.53
N HIS A 50 -0.55 -0.06 -1.62
CA HIS A 50 0.37 -0.71 -0.68
C HIS A 50 1.77 -0.09 -0.74
N ARG A 51 2.28 0.21 -1.95
CA ARG A 51 3.58 0.87 -2.13
C ARG A 51 3.58 2.30 -1.59
N GLU A 52 2.45 2.99 -1.66
CA GLU A 52 2.28 4.30 -1.04
C GLU A 52 2.26 4.18 0.50
N ALA A 53 1.47 3.26 1.05
CA ALA A 53 1.43 3.00 2.49
C ALA A 53 2.82 2.65 3.05
N GLU A 54 3.59 1.82 2.34
CA GLU A 54 4.96 1.48 2.73
C GLU A 54 5.87 2.72 2.87
N LYS A 55 5.77 3.68 1.94
CA LYS A 55 6.51 4.94 2.03
C LYS A 55 6.09 5.76 3.25
N ARG A 56 4.80 5.81 3.55
CA ARG A 56 4.26 6.53 4.72
C ARG A 56 4.68 5.88 6.04
N PHE A 57 4.66 4.54 6.10
CA PHE A 57 5.21 3.81 7.25
C PHE A 57 6.70 4.07 7.43
N ALA A 58 7.48 4.13 6.35
CA ALA A 58 8.89 4.49 6.41
C ALA A 58 9.11 5.93 6.90
N GLU A 59 8.26 6.89 6.49
CA GLU A 59 8.29 8.28 6.98
C GLU A 59 8.03 8.34 8.50
N ILE A 60 7.01 7.64 9.01
CA ILE A 60 6.76 7.55 10.45
C ILE A 60 7.98 6.94 11.16
N GLY A 61 8.49 5.82 10.64
CA GLY A 61 9.64 5.13 11.23
C GLY A 61 10.87 6.02 11.33
N GLY A 62 11.20 6.77 10.27
CA GLY A 62 12.31 7.71 10.25
C GLY A 62 12.13 8.85 11.26
N ARG A 63 10.95 9.48 11.30
CA ARG A 63 10.67 10.57 12.25
C ARG A 63 10.72 10.10 13.70
N VAL A 64 10.11 8.95 14.01
CA VAL A 64 10.15 8.37 15.36
C VAL A 64 11.57 8.01 15.76
N TYR A 65 12.37 7.50 14.82
CA TYR A 65 13.79 7.21 15.06
C TYR A 65 14.57 8.48 15.39
N ASP A 66 14.36 9.57 14.66
CA ASP A 66 15.02 10.86 14.93
C ASP A 66 14.62 11.43 16.31
N MET A 67 13.35 11.27 16.72
CA MET A 67 12.82 11.69 18.02
C MET A 67 13.31 10.85 19.21
N ALA A 68 13.93 9.70 18.96
CA ALA A 68 14.51 8.87 20.01
C ALA A 68 15.79 9.49 20.60
N ASN A 69 16.35 10.53 19.97
CA ASN A 69 17.49 11.27 20.48
C ASN A 69 17.09 12.15 21.67
N PRO A 70 17.94 12.26 22.72
CA PRO A 70 17.66 13.14 23.84
C PRO A 70 17.62 14.64 23.44
N PRO A 71 16.68 15.43 24.00
CA PRO A 71 15.58 14.99 24.86
C PRO A 71 14.53 14.23 24.04
N CYS A 72 14.15 13.03 24.48
CA CYS A 72 13.16 12.22 23.78
C CYS A 72 11.81 12.94 23.76
N GLU A 73 11.22 13.07 22.59
CA GLU A 73 9.91 13.69 22.41
C GLU A 73 8.80 12.64 22.24
N ASN A 74 7.57 12.98 22.60
CA ASN A 74 6.42 12.12 22.34
C ASN A 74 6.03 12.20 20.86
N PRO A 75 6.13 11.11 20.07
CA PRO A 75 5.85 11.14 18.64
C PRO A 75 4.40 11.50 18.30
N PHE A 76 3.45 11.22 19.20
CA PHE A 76 2.05 11.60 19.03
C PHE A 76 1.78 13.08 19.31
N SER A 77 2.80 13.87 19.63
CA SER A 77 2.68 15.34 19.70
C SER A 77 2.99 15.99 18.35
N ASP A 78 3.76 15.31 17.50
CA ASP A 78 4.18 15.80 16.19
C ASP A 78 3.01 15.83 15.20
N ALA A 79 2.80 17.00 14.57
CA ALA A 79 1.70 17.22 13.64
C ALA A 79 1.87 16.45 12.33
N GLU A 80 3.10 16.22 11.88
CA GLU A 80 3.38 15.48 10.66
C GLU A 80 3.11 13.99 10.88
N ILE A 81 3.52 13.40 12.02
CA ILE A 81 3.19 12.02 12.38
C ILE A 81 1.67 11.82 12.39
N LYS A 82 0.91 12.74 12.99
CA LYS A 82 -0.57 12.69 12.95
C LYS A 82 -1.12 12.74 11.53
N ARG A 83 -0.59 13.63 10.68
CA ARG A 83 -0.99 13.74 9.27
C ARG A 83 -0.73 12.43 8.52
N VAL A 84 0.46 11.86 8.68
CA VAL A 84 0.86 10.63 7.97
C VAL A 84 0.04 9.43 8.44
N ILE A 85 -0.31 9.35 9.73
CA ILE A 85 -1.24 8.33 10.25
C ILE A 85 -2.60 8.43 9.56
N GLU A 86 -3.12 9.64 9.40
CA GLU A 86 -4.41 9.84 8.74
C GLU A 86 -4.37 9.50 7.25
N GLU A 87 -3.28 9.82 6.56
CA GLU A 87 -3.06 9.40 5.17
C GLU A 87 -3.02 7.87 5.04
N ILE A 88 -2.38 7.16 5.98
CA ILE A 88 -2.34 5.69 6.01
C ILE A 88 -3.75 5.13 6.20
N ARG A 89 -4.58 5.70 7.09
CA ARG A 89 -5.97 5.29 7.28
C ARG A 89 -6.80 5.44 6.01
N GLN A 90 -6.64 6.55 5.30
CA GLN A 90 -7.32 6.76 4.02
C GLN A 90 -6.88 5.75 2.96
N ILE A 91 -5.60 5.35 2.95
CA ILE A 91 -5.10 4.30 2.07
C ILE A 91 -5.71 2.95 2.45
N GLU A 92 -5.76 2.61 3.74
CA GLU A 92 -6.37 1.39 4.27
C GLU A 92 -7.83 1.25 3.82
N GLU A 93 -8.63 2.29 3.99
CA GLU A 93 -10.02 2.31 3.52
C GLU A 93 -10.14 2.10 2.01
N LYS A 94 -9.28 2.75 1.21
CA LYS A 94 -9.28 2.59 -0.26
C LYS A 94 -8.91 1.17 -0.66
N VAL A 95 -7.91 0.58 -0.02
CA VAL A 95 -7.49 -0.81 -0.24
C VAL A 95 -8.65 -1.75 0.07
N GLN A 96 -9.30 -1.58 1.22
CA GLN A 96 -10.44 -2.40 1.62
C GLN A 96 -11.56 -2.37 0.58
N ARG A 97 -11.96 -1.17 0.13
CA ARG A 97 -12.99 -1.00 -0.93
C ARG A 97 -12.61 -1.68 -2.25
N LEU A 98 -11.33 -1.65 -2.63
CA LEU A 98 -10.87 -2.31 -3.85
C LEU A 98 -10.80 -3.83 -3.70
N GLN A 99 -10.45 -4.34 -2.52
CA GLN A 99 -10.45 -5.77 -2.22
C GLN A 99 -11.87 -6.35 -2.19
N GLU A 100 -12.83 -5.61 -1.64
CA GLU A 100 -14.26 -5.96 -1.68
C GLU A 100 -14.76 -6.13 -3.13
N LYS A 101 -14.43 -5.15 -4.00
CA LYS A 101 -14.71 -5.23 -5.44
C LYS A 101 -14.03 -6.41 -6.13
N LEU A 102 -12.79 -6.71 -5.77
CA LEU A 102 -12.02 -7.82 -6.34
C LEU A 102 -12.61 -9.18 -5.96
N HIS A 103 -13.12 -9.33 -4.74
CA HIS A 103 -13.71 -10.56 -4.22
C HIS A 103 -15.22 -10.69 -4.50
N GLY A 104 -15.83 -9.75 -5.20
CA GLY A 104 -17.26 -9.78 -5.52
C GLY A 104 -18.17 -9.62 -4.29
N LYS A 105 -17.65 -9.06 -3.20
CA LYS A 105 -18.44 -8.68 -2.02
C LYS A 105 -18.81 -7.20 -2.19
N GLY A 106 -19.84 -6.95 -2.98
CA GLY A 106 -20.47 -5.64 -3.16
C GLY A 106 -21.97 -5.79 -3.10
#